data_AF-A0A2M6W2L0-F1
#
_entry.id   AF-A0A2M6W2L0-F1
#
_cell.length_a   1.000
_cell.length_b   1.000
_cell.length_c   1.000
_cell.angle_alpha   90.00
_cell.angle_beta   90.00
_cell.angle_gamma   90.00
#
_symmetry.space_group_name_H-M   'P 1'
#
loop_
_entity.id
_entity.type
_entity.pdbx_description
1 polymer ?
#
loop_
_entity_poly.entity_id
_entity_poly.type
_entity_poly.pdbx_seq_one_letter_code
_entity_poly.pdbx_strand_id
1 'polypeptide(L)'
;MRIVLPLTLLLFLGIGCHTPLGISDTNTSPLSVVDRVMSGEDTPPVIRYDFSVLDPTFRFSAILPEGAMATYVPEIESIHVTNPSQTDSSLFFIRTFRANNFLTLSTVSILDQEKTTIHNHAATRYHIEKKPGIPNFPSQPAWRNNEHRLIDIRFSEQNPSWFYVFAYNPAVDETIFDSFIASLEFHNDPASFVPPLLTFEKRVTKKPFGIFIDPATSPVQPEKFSGYHTAVDFETFSDEEDTPVGVNTFCGGEITTIEQVTGYGGLVTQRCILEHTPLSILYGHVDIASVSSTVGTYLPPGTPFAVLGDGFTEQTGGERKHLHLGMYAGSGRDIRGYVASKDALQAWRDPLLLLQPQ
;
A
#
# COMPACT_ATOMS: atom_id res chain seq x y z
N MET A 1 -13.69 -34.31 -51.63
CA MET A 1 -14.10 -35.19 -50.51
C MET A 1 -13.55 -34.57 -49.23
N ARG A 2 -14.37 -33.80 -48.50
CA ARG A 2 -13.99 -33.12 -47.25
C ARG A 2 -14.64 -33.87 -46.10
N ILE A 3 -13.83 -34.42 -45.21
CA ILE A 3 -14.27 -35.13 -44.02
C ILE A 3 -14.55 -34.08 -42.94
N VAL A 4 -15.78 -34.06 -42.45
CA VAL A 4 -16.22 -33.27 -41.29
C VAL A 4 -16.24 -34.23 -40.09
N LEU A 5 -15.44 -33.95 -39.06
CA LEU A 5 -15.57 -34.60 -37.75
C LEU A 5 -16.53 -33.79 -36.87
N PRO A 6 -17.45 -34.41 -36.11
CA PRO A 6 -18.24 -33.71 -35.11
C PRO A 6 -17.46 -33.59 -33.79
N LEU A 7 -17.59 -32.42 -33.16
CA LEU A 7 -17.10 -32.11 -31.83
C LEU A 7 -18.14 -32.57 -30.79
N THR A 8 -17.81 -33.59 -30.02
CA THR A 8 -18.67 -34.11 -28.94
C THR A 8 -18.49 -33.27 -27.68
N LEU A 9 -19.57 -32.63 -27.24
CA LEU A 9 -19.67 -31.86 -26.00
C LEU A 9 -19.95 -32.83 -24.84
N LEU A 10 -19.01 -32.98 -23.89
CA LEU A 10 -19.25 -33.70 -22.63
C LEU A 10 -19.79 -32.73 -21.56
N LEU A 11 -21.02 -32.99 -21.10
CA LEU A 11 -21.61 -32.37 -19.92
C LEU A 11 -21.19 -33.17 -18.68
N PHE A 12 -20.55 -32.52 -17.70
CA PHE A 12 -20.43 -33.07 -16.34
C PHE A 12 -21.36 -32.29 -15.40
N LEU A 13 -22.40 -32.96 -14.94
CA LEU A 13 -23.25 -32.55 -13.82
C LEU A 13 -22.64 -33.11 -12.54
N GLY A 14 -21.99 -32.24 -11.75
CA GLY A 14 -21.57 -32.53 -10.39
C GLY A 14 -22.46 -31.78 -9.40
N ILE A 15 -23.41 -32.48 -8.79
CA ILE A 15 -24.21 -31.98 -7.66
C ILE A 15 -23.44 -32.31 -6.38
N GLY A 16 -22.94 -31.29 -5.69
CA GLY A 16 -22.34 -31.40 -4.37
C GLY A 16 -23.02 -30.44 -3.41
N CYS A 17 -23.84 -30.97 -2.49
CA CYS A 17 -24.35 -30.23 -1.35
C CYS A 17 -23.22 -29.98 -0.35
N HIS A 18 -22.91 -28.72 -0.07
CA HIS A 18 -22.15 -28.33 1.11
C HIS A 18 -22.99 -27.40 2.00
N THR A 19 -23.21 -27.87 3.23
CA THR A 19 -23.73 -27.10 4.37
C THR A 19 -22.65 -26.11 4.85
N PRO A 20 -22.95 -24.81 5.04
CA PRO A 20 -22.00 -23.91 5.67
C PRO A 20 -22.03 -24.09 7.20
N LEU A 21 -20.86 -24.39 7.76
CA LEU A 21 -20.55 -24.28 9.18
C LEU A 21 -20.54 -22.79 9.57
N GLY A 22 -21.16 -22.48 10.71
CA GLY A 22 -21.30 -21.13 11.25
C GLY A 22 -19.95 -20.46 11.51
N ILE A 23 -19.80 -19.27 10.96
CA ILE A 23 -18.71 -18.34 11.25
C ILE A 23 -19.09 -17.59 12.52
N SER A 24 -18.21 -17.68 13.51
CA SER A 24 -18.27 -16.95 14.77
C SER A 24 -17.82 -15.51 14.54
N ASP A 25 -18.71 -14.55 14.75
CA ASP A 25 -18.41 -13.12 14.76
C ASP A 25 -17.41 -12.80 15.89
N THR A 26 -16.14 -12.65 15.55
CA THR A 26 -15.17 -12.00 16.42
C THR A 26 -15.03 -10.56 15.96
N ASN A 27 -15.84 -9.72 16.60
CA ASN A 27 -15.82 -8.27 16.48
C ASN A 27 -14.51 -7.75 17.07
N THR A 28 -13.43 -7.80 16.28
CA THR A 28 -12.18 -7.10 16.58
C THR A 28 -12.17 -5.84 15.73
N SER A 29 -12.41 -4.69 16.36
CA SER A 29 -12.20 -3.41 15.71
C SER A 29 -10.76 -3.35 15.23
N PRO A 30 -10.48 -3.17 13.93
CA PRO A 30 -9.12 -3.00 13.46
C PRO A 30 -8.57 -1.72 14.07
N LEU A 31 -7.45 -1.84 14.79
CA LEU A 31 -6.64 -0.70 15.21
C LEU A 31 -6.28 0.10 13.95
N SER A 32 -6.95 1.23 13.76
CA SER A 32 -6.54 2.23 12.78
C SER A 32 -5.13 2.71 13.15
N VAL A 33 -4.18 2.61 12.23
CA VAL A 33 -2.89 3.28 12.36
C VAL A 33 -3.17 4.79 12.27
N VAL A 34 -3.27 5.44 13.42
CA VAL A 34 -3.55 6.88 13.53
C VAL A 34 -2.21 7.61 13.54
N ASP A 35 -1.77 8.08 12.39
CA ASP A 35 -0.67 9.05 12.35
C ASP A 35 -1.18 10.41 12.82
N ARG A 36 -0.65 10.87 13.96
CA ARG A 36 -0.91 12.22 14.48
C ARG A 36 -0.01 13.20 13.75
N VAL A 37 -0.59 14.00 12.87
CA VAL A 37 0.09 15.19 12.34
C VAL A 37 0.14 16.26 13.45
N MET A 38 1.32 16.51 14.01
CA MET A 38 1.55 17.58 14.99
C MET A 38 1.48 18.94 14.26
N SER A 39 0.34 19.62 14.36
CA SER A 39 0.22 21.05 14.03
C SER A 39 0.38 21.87 15.32
N GLY A 40 0.76 23.16 15.21
CA GLY A 40 1.12 24.04 16.34
C GLY A 40 0.09 24.04 17.48
N GLU A 41 0.55 24.44 18.68
CA GLU A 41 0.03 24.13 20.03
C GLU A 41 -1.48 24.25 20.35
N ASP A 42 -2.35 24.69 19.42
CA ASP A 42 -3.79 24.86 19.64
C ASP A 42 -4.73 24.17 18.62
N THR A 43 -4.23 23.49 17.59
CA THR A 43 -5.08 22.73 16.66
C THR A 43 -5.20 21.26 17.07
N PRO A 44 -6.42 20.71 17.23
CA PRO A 44 -6.58 19.30 17.53
C PRO A 44 -5.91 18.45 16.43
N PRO A 45 -5.32 17.29 16.80
CA PRO A 45 -4.61 16.46 15.84
C PRO A 45 -5.56 16.04 14.73
N VAL A 46 -5.17 16.33 13.49
CA VAL A 46 -5.88 15.88 12.31
C VAL A 46 -5.64 14.37 12.17
N ILE A 47 -6.70 13.57 12.23
CA ILE A 47 -6.64 12.12 12.11
C ILE A 47 -6.77 11.74 10.63
N ARG A 48 -5.72 11.13 10.09
CA ARG A 48 -5.69 10.50 8.77
C ARG A 48 -6.17 9.04 8.91
N TYR A 49 -7.11 8.64 8.04
CA TYR A 49 -7.66 7.29 7.99
C TYR A 49 -7.12 6.56 6.77
N ASP A 50 -6.46 5.43 6.99
CA ASP A 50 -5.98 4.55 5.93
C ASP A 50 -7.12 3.63 5.46
N PHE A 51 -7.51 3.73 4.19
CA PHE A 51 -8.64 2.96 3.65
C PHE A 51 -8.28 1.51 3.33
N SER A 52 -6.98 1.17 3.29
CA SER A 52 -6.53 -0.20 3.00
C SER A 52 -6.79 -1.17 4.16
N VAL A 53 -7.03 -0.64 5.36
CA VAL A 53 -7.45 -1.44 6.54
C VAL A 53 -8.86 -2.01 6.39
N LEU A 54 -9.69 -1.39 5.53
CA LEU A 54 -11.04 -1.87 5.21
C LEU A 54 -10.98 -2.91 4.09
N ASP A 55 -10.23 -2.61 3.03
CA ASP A 55 -9.94 -3.54 1.94
C ASP A 55 -8.62 -3.14 1.23
N PRO A 56 -7.69 -4.08 0.96
CA PRO A 56 -6.34 -3.78 0.46
C PRO A 56 -6.29 -3.26 -0.98
N THR A 57 -7.43 -3.13 -1.66
CA THR A 57 -7.52 -2.46 -2.97
C THR A 57 -7.57 -0.93 -2.85
N PHE A 58 -8.01 -0.38 -1.70
CA PHE A 58 -8.09 1.05 -1.44
C PHE A 58 -6.77 1.57 -0.84
N ARG A 59 -5.75 1.69 -1.70
CA ARG A 59 -4.35 1.97 -1.32
C ARG A 59 -4.07 3.47 -1.19
N PHE A 60 -4.84 4.12 -0.33
CA PHE A 60 -4.69 5.53 0.00
C PHE A 60 -5.19 5.79 1.42
N SER A 61 -4.77 6.92 1.96
CA SER A 61 -5.30 7.48 3.19
C SER A 61 -5.90 8.86 2.93
N ALA A 62 -6.79 9.32 3.82
CA ALA A 62 -7.41 10.64 3.72
C ALA A 62 -7.83 11.17 5.09
N ILE A 63 -8.09 12.47 5.19
CA ILE A 63 -8.70 13.07 6.37
C ILE A 63 -10.22 12.95 6.23
N LEU A 64 -10.86 12.24 7.15
CA LEU A 64 -12.32 12.13 7.18
C LEU A 64 -12.95 13.44 7.70
N PRO A 65 -14.13 13.85 7.18
CA PRO A 65 -14.90 14.93 7.78
C PRO A 65 -15.20 14.67 9.26
N GLU A 66 -15.39 15.74 10.05
CA GLU A 66 -15.64 15.60 11.48
C GLU A 66 -16.87 14.72 11.77
N GLY A 67 -16.71 13.75 12.67
CA GLY A 67 -17.75 12.78 13.04
C GLY A 67 -18.05 11.73 11.97
N ALA A 68 -17.37 11.75 10.82
CA ALA A 68 -17.56 10.75 9.78
C ALA A 68 -16.86 9.43 10.10
N MET A 69 -17.39 8.35 9.55
CA MET A 69 -16.83 7.01 9.61
C MET A 69 -16.86 6.33 8.25
N ALA A 70 -15.94 5.42 7.99
CA ALA A 70 -15.86 4.65 6.76
C ALA A 70 -16.21 3.18 7.01
N THR A 71 -17.04 2.60 6.14
CA THR A 71 -17.48 1.20 6.24
C THR A 71 -17.36 0.52 4.87
N TYR A 72 -16.80 -0.69 4.85
CA TYR A 72 -16.76 -1.52 3.64
C TYR A 72 -18.11 -2.18 3.36
N VAL A 73 -18.51 -2.21 2.09
CA VAL A 73 -19.74 -2.82 1.59
C VAL A 73 -19.35 -3.93 0.60
N PRO A 74 -19.26 -5.18 1.07
CA PRO A 74 -18.72 -6.30 0.29
C PRO A 74 -19.52 -6.60 -0.98
N GLU A 75 -20.84 -6.37 -0.98
CA GLU A 75 -21.73 -6.72 -2.10
C GLU A 75 -21.37 -6.01 -3.40
N ILE A 76 -20.72 -4.85 -3.30
CA ILE A 76 -20.33 -4.00 -4.43
C ILE A 76 -18.88 -3.52 -4.32
N GLU A 77 -18.08 -4.16 -3.46
CA GLU A 77 -16.64 -3.89 -3.26
C GLU A 77 -16.36 -2.38 -3.14
N SER A 78 -17.09 -1.73 -2.24
CA SER A 78 -17.09 -0.26 -2.10
C SER A 78 -16.93 0.17 -0.65
N ILE A 79 -16.58 1.43 -0.42
CA ILE A 79 -16.54 2.05 0.89
C ILE A 79 -17.57 3.17 0.94
N HIS A 80 -18.36 3.16 2.00
CA HIS A 80 -19.31 4.23 2.32
C HIS A 80 -18.74 5.07 3.44
N VAL A 81 -18.66 6.38 3.22
CA VAL A 81 -18.34 7.34 4.28
C VAL A 81 -19.64 7.96 4.76
N THR A 82 -19.94 7.82 6.05
CA THR A 82 -21.18 8.30 6.66
C THR A 82 -20.93 9.21 7.85
N ASN A 83 -21.85 10.13 8.14
CA ASN A 83 -21.87 10.92 9.36
C ASN A 83 -23.21 10.68 10.09
N PRO A 84 -23.23 9.92 11.20
CA PRO A 84 -24.45 9.55 11.89
C PRO A 84 -25.17 10.73 12.56
N SER A 85 -24.53 11.89 12.68
CA SER A 85 -25.15 13.12 13.20
C SER A 85 -25.99 13.86 12.17
N GLN A 86 -26.00 13.44 10.90
CA GLN A 86 -26.74 14.08 9.80
C GLN A 86 -27.99 13.28 9.41
N THR A 87 -29.05 13.97 8.98
CA THR A 87 -30.34 13.37 8.61
C THR A 87 -30.24 12.47 7.37
N ASP A 88 -29.38 12.84 6.41
CA ASP A 88 -28.90 11.94 5.37
C ASP A 88 -27.44 11.62 5.69
N SER A 89 -27.22 10.50 6.36
CA SER A 89 -25.92 10.18 6.90
C SER A 89 -24.90 9.82 5.83
N SER A 90 -25.30 9.59 4.57
CA SER A 90 -24.35 9.23 3.51
C SER A 90 -23.64 10.46 2.97
N LEU A 91 -22.32 10.54 3.20
CA LEU A 91 -21.47 11.61 2.67
C LEU A 91 -20.87 11.23 1.33
N PHE A 92 -20.03 10.18 1.33
CA PHE A 92 -19.26 9.77 0.17
C PHE A 92 -19.48 8.29 -0.16
N PHE A 93 -19.33 7.98 -1.44
CA PHE A 93 -19.28 6.65 -1.99
C PHE A 93 -17.96 6.48 -2.72
N ILE A 94 -17.19 5.45 -2.35
CA ILE A 94 -15.88 5.18 -2.92
C ILE A 94 -15.88 3.76 -3.48
N ARG A 95 -15.44 3.55 -4.72
CA ARG A 95 -15.22 2.19 -5.24
C ARG A 95 -13.97 2.12 -6.09
N THR A 96 -13.52 0.90 -6.37
CA THR A 96 -12.40 0.67 -7.28
C THR A 96 -12.86 -0.01 -8.56
N PHE A 97 -12.08 0.10 -9.63
CA PHE A 97 -12.17 -0.80 -10.79
C PHE A 97 -10.81 -0.91 -11.50
N ARG A 98 -10.63 -1.96 -12.30
CA ARG A 98 -9.44 -2.12 -13.15
C ARG A 98 -9.74 -1.84 -14.62
N ALA A 99 -8.96 -0.97 -15.24
CA ALA A 99 -9.08 -0.65 -16.66
C ALA A 99 -7.75 -0.14 -17.25
N ASN A 100 -7.69 -0.01 -18.58
CA ASN A 100 -6.57 0.64 -19.26
C ASN A 100 -6.78 2.16 -19.41
N ASN A 101 -8.04 2.61 -19.37
CA ASN A 101 -8.45 4.00 -19.56
C ASN A 101 -9.63 4.32 -18.63
N PHE A 102 -9.91 5.60 -18.44
CA PHE A 102 -11.14 6.07 -17.79
C PHE A 102 -12.37 5.50 -18.49
N LEU A 103 -13.33 5.03 -17.71
CA LEU A 103 -14.54 4.38 -18.21
C LEU A 103 -15.73 5.33 -18.15
N THR A 104 -16.51 5.37 -19.23
CA THR A 104 -17.84 5.98 -19.24
C THR A 104 -18.88 4.86 -19.22
N LEU A 105 -19.73 4.81 -18.19
CA LEU A 105 -20.77 3.79 -18.11
C LEU A 105 -21.90 4.09 -19.11
N SER A 106 -22.33 3.08 -19.87
CA SER A 106 -23.44 3.23 -20.83
C SER A 106 -24.79 3.49 -20.16
N THR A 107 -24.90 3.24 -18.86
CA THR A 107 -26.10 3.37 -18.02
C THR A 107 -26.37 4.79 -17.53
N VAL A 108 -25.45 5.73 -17.77
CA VAL A 108 -25.58 7.13 -17.34
C VAL A 108 -25.47 8.08 -18.54
N SER A 109 -26.06 9.26 -18.40
CA SER A 109 -25.82 10.43 -19.24
C SER A 109 -24.72 11.26 -18.59
N ILE A 110 -23.74 11.71 -19.38
CA ILE A 110 -22.70 12.63 -18.94
C ILE A 110 -23.18 14.04 -19.26
N LEU A 111 -23.45 14.82 -18.22
CA LEU A 111 -23.91 16.20 -18.33
C LEU A 111 -22.73 17.16 -18.47
N ASP A 112 -21.65 16.88 -17.73
CA ASP A 112 -20.38 17.61 -17.80
C ASP A 112 -19.20 16.68 -17.50
N GLN A 113 -18.03 17.01 -18.04
CA GLN A 113 -16.79 16.24 -17.87
C GLN A 113 -15.56 17.14 -17.94
N GLU A 114 -14.69 17.03 -16.94
CA GLU A 114 -13.45 17.82 -16.84
C GLU A 114 -12.25 16.91 -16.56
N LYS A 115 -11.20 17.02 -17.36
CA LYS A 115 -9.91 16.36 -17.08
C LYS A 115 -9.11 17.20 -16.10
N THR A 116 -8.53 16.55 -15.10
CA THR A 116 -7.75 17.23 -14.05
C THR A 116 -6.65 16.31 -13.51
N THR A 117 -5.97 16.74 -12.45
CA THR A 117 -4.94 15.95 -11.75
C THR A 117 -5.12 16.11 -10.25
N ILE A 118 -4.98 15.02 -9.49
CA ILE A 118 -4.97 15.01 -8.03
C ILE A 118 -3.63 14.42 -7.58
N HIS A 119 -2.77 15.20 -6.92
CA HIS A 119 -1.45 14.73 -6.44
C HIS A 119 -0.61 14.03 -7.52
N ASN A 120 -0.55 14.59 -8.73
CA ASN A 120 0.09 14.02 -9.93
C ASN A 120 -0.59 12.78 -10.53
N HIS A 121 -1.70 12.31 -9.97
CA HIS A 121 -2.53 11.29 -10.59
C HIS A 121 -3.47 11.91 -11.62
N ALA A 122 -3.49 11.35 -12.84
CA ALA A 122 -4.50 11.70 -13.82
C ALA A 122 -5.90 11.44 -13.24
N ALA A 123 -6.81 12.40 -13.42
CA ALA A 123 -8.17 12.32 -12.90
C ALA A 123 -9.18 12.90 -13.88
N THR A 124 -10.45 12.54 -13.70
CA THR A 124 -11.56 13.10 -14.47
C THR A 124 -12.75 13.33 -13.56
N ARG A 125 -13.24 14.58 -13.48
CA ARG A 125 -14.49 14.93 -12.82
C ARG A 125 -15.65 14.72 -13.79
N TYR A 126 -16.77 14.24 -13.25
CA TYR A 126 -17.99 14.04 -14.00
C TYR A 126 -19.19 14.58 -13.24
N HIS A 127 -20.12 15.15 -14.00
CA HIS A 127 -21.50 15.38 -13.59
C HIS A 127 -22.38 14.44 -14.40
N ILE A 128 -23.05 13.50 -13.73
CA ILE A 128 -23.78 12.42 -14.40
C ILE A 128 -25.19 12.27 -13.86
N GLU A 129 -26.07 11.72 -14.69
CA GLU A 129 -27.42 11.32 -14.33
C GLU A 129 -27.70 9.90 -14.82
N LYS A 130 -28.33 9.07 -13.99
CA LYS A 130 -28.75 7.73 -14.40
C LYS A 130 -29.82 7.83 -15.50
N LYS A 131 -29.65 7.08 -16.60
CA LYS A 131 -30.62 7.12 -17.71
C LYS A 131 -32.01 6.61 -17.29
N PRO A 132 -33.10 7.19 -17.84
CA PRO A 132 -34.44 6.67 -17.65
C PRO A 132 -34.56 5.19 -18.05
N GLY A 133 -35.33 4.42 -17.28
CA GLY A 133 -35.54 2.99 -17.54
C GLY A 133 -34.42 2.06 -17.08
N ILE A 134 -33.27 2.58 -16.65
CA ILE A 134 -32.23 1.78 -16.00
C ILE A 134 -32.65 1.48 -14.55
N PRO A 135 -32.69 0.20 -14.11
CA PRO A 135 -32.97 -0.15 -12.73
C PRO A 135 -32.02 0.56 -11.75
N ASN A 136 -32.47 0.78 -10.53
CA ASN A 136 -31.57 1.28 -9.48
C ASN A 136 -30.44 0.27 -9.25
N PHE A 137 -29.21 0.76 -9.11
CA PHE A 137 -28.12 -0.09 -8.69
C PHE A 137 -28.30 -0.40 -7.19
N PRO A 138 -28.34 -1.69 -6.82
CA PRO A 138 -28.54 -2.10 -5.43
C PRO A 138 -27.30 -1.79 -4.59
N SER A 139 -27.47 -1.81 -3.26
CA SER A 139 -26.40 -1.74 -2.25
C SER A 139 -25.53 -0.48 -2.24
N GLN A 140 -25.80 0.52 -3.08
CA GLN A 140 -25.20 1.85 -3.01
C GLN A 140 -26.18 2.88 -2.43
N PRO A 141 -25.72 4.05 -1.96
CA PRO A 141 -26.59 5.10 -1.45
C PRO A 141 -27.65 5.51 -2.48
N ALA A 142 -28.88 5.79 -2.02
CA ALA A 142 -30.01 6.05 -2.91
C ALA A 142 -29.76 7.24 -3.87
N TRP A 143 -29.06 8.28 -3.41
CA TRP A 143 -28.73 9.46 -4.20
C TRP A 143 -27.86 9.14 -5.44
N ARG A 144 -27.09 8.04 -5.43
CA ARG A 144 -26.31 7.57 -6.60
C ARG A 144 -27.17 7.10 -7.77
N ASN A 145 -28.48 6.89 -7.55
CA ASN A 145 -29.43 6.56 -8.60
C ASN A 145 -30.05 7.81 -9.26
N ASN A 146 -29.70 9.00 -8.80
CA ASN A 146 -30.14 10.29 -9.33
C ASN A 146 -28.94 11.05 -9.95
N GLU A 147 -29.15 12.31 -10.33
CA GLU A 147 -28.09 13.22 -10.73
C GLU A 147 -27.08 13.44 -9.59
N HIS A 148 -25.78 13.30 -9.88
CA HIS A 148 -24.71 13.52 -8.91
C HIS A 148 -23.37 13.77 -9.58
N ARG A 149 -22.37 14.11 -8.77
CA ARG A 149 -20.99 14.40 -9.19
C ARG A 149 -20.02 13.38 -8.63
N LEU A 150 -18.95 13.14 -9.36
CA LEU A 150 -17.87 12.24 -8.95
C LEU A 150 -16.54 12.62 -9.60
N ILE A 151 -15.45 12.07 -9.07
CA ILE A 151 -14.13 12.09 -9.67
C ILE A 151 -13.58 10.67 -9.76
N ASP A 152 -13.08 10.31 -10.94
CA ASP A 152 -12.26 9.12 -11.13
C ASP A 152 -10.79 9.52 -11.04
N ILE A 153 -10.00 8.80 -10.26
CA ILE A 153 -8.55 9.04 -10.10
C ILE A 153 -7.80 7.76 -10.47
N ARG A 154 -6.82 7.85 -11.37
CA ARG A 154 -5.99 6.72 -11.79
C ARG A 154 -4.84 6.51 -10.80
N PHE A 155 -4.78 5.35 -10.16
CA PHE A 155 -3.75 5.03 -9.16
C PHE A 155 -2.34 4.89 -9.76
N SER A 156 -2.19 4.28 -10.93
CA SER A 156 -0.87 4.17 -11.57
C SER A 156 -0.91 4.15 -13.09
N GLU A 157 0.22 4.43 -13.75
CA GLU A 157 0.32 4.32 -15.22
C GLU A 157 0.40 2.88 -15.75
N GLN A 158 0.41 1.87 -14.86
CA GLN A 158 0.38 0.47 -15.28
C GLN A 158 -0.92 0.15 -16.05
N ASN A 159 -0.86 -0.85 -16.93
CA ASN A 159 -2.02 -1.29 -17.72
C ASN A 159 -2.25 -2.81 -17.51
N PRO A 160 -3.42 -3.22 -16.97
CA PRO A 160 -4.49 -2.37 -16.46
C PRO A 160 -4.11 -1.71 -15.11
N SER A 161 -4.57 -0.48 -14.91
CA SER A 161 -4.44 0.28 -13.66
C SER A 161 -5.64 0.08 -12.75
N TRP A 162 -5.48 0.44 -11.49
CA TRP A 162 -6.60 0.71 -10.58
C TRP A 162 -7.10 2.13 -10.78
N PHE A 163 -8.41 2.29 -10.77
CA PHE A 163 -9.09 3.58 -10.73
C PHE A 163 -9.93 3.64 -9.46
N TYR A 164 -9.87 4.77 -8.78
CA TYR A 164 -10.70 5.09 -7.63
C TYR A 164 -11.81 6.04 -8.07
N VAL A 165 -13.05 5.66 -7.79
CA VAL A 165 -14.24 6.47 -8.05
C VAL A 165 -14.67 7.06 -6.73
N PHE A 166 -14.65 8.38 -6.60
CA PHE A 166 -15.14 9.11 -5.45
C PHE A 166 -16.37 9.90 -5.84
N ALA A 167 -17.51 9.61 -5.25
CA ALA A 167 -18.74 10.37 -5.44
C ALA A 167 -19.24 10.90 -4.11
N TYR A 168 -19.97 12.02 -4.15
CA TYR A 168 -20.55 12.62 -2.95
C TYR A 168 -22.04 12.87 -3.12
N ASN A 169 -22.73 12.84 -1.98
CA ASN A 169 -24.15 13.15 -1.91
C ASN A 169 -24.40 14.61 -2.34
N PRO A 170 -25.31 14.90 -3.29
CA PRO A 170 -25.62 16.27 -3.72
C PRO A 170 -26.09 17.22 -2.60
N ALA A 171 -26.52 16.67 -1.45
CA ALA A 171 -26.88 17.46 -0.27
C ALA A 171 -25.65 17.92 0.56
N VAL A 172 -24.47 17.35 0.31
CA VAL A 172 -23.21 17.73 0.98
C VAL A 172 -22.59 18.92 0.26
N ASP A 173 -22.10 19.89 1.05
CA ASP A 173 -21.35 21.02 0.52
C ASP A 173 -20.10 20.52 -0.23
N GLU A 174 -19.94 20.95 -1.49
CA GLU A 174 -18.85 20.53 -2.37
C GLU A 174 -17.46 20.83 -1.76
N THR A 175 -17.33 21.87 -0.92
CA THR A 175 -16.08 22.20 -0.24
C THR A 175 -15.63 21.12 0.75
N ILE A 176 -16.57 20.38 1.36
CA ILE A 176 -16.25 19.24 2.24
C ILE A 176 -15.68 18.09 1.41
N PHE A 177 -16.26 17.83 0.24
CA PHE A 177 -15.77 16.82 -0.69
C PHE A 177 -14.40 17.20 -1.26
N ASP A 178 -14.22 18.44 -1.71
CA ASP A 178 -12.94 18.91 -2.23
C ASP A 178 -11.84 18.90 -1.17
N SER A 179 -12.16 19.21 0.09
CA SER A 179 -11.22 19.08 1.21
C SER A 179 -10.80 17.61 1.45
N PHE A 180 -11.75 16.68 1.37
CA PHE A 180 -11.45 15.24 1.44
C PHE A 180 -10.53 14.81 0.28
N ILE A 181 -10.85 15.19 -0.96
CA ILE A 181 -10.04 14.87 -2.14
C ILE A 181 -8.64 15.49 -2.05
N ALA A 182 -8.52 16.73 -1.58
CA ALA A 182 -7.23 17.39 -1.40
C ALA A 182 -6.37 16.72 -0.30
N SER A 183 -7.00 16.04 0.66
CA SER A 183 -6.29 15.33 1.73
C SER A 183 -5.77 13.94 1.35
N LEU A 184 -6.13 13.43 0.17
CA LEU A 184 -5.72 12.10 -0.28
C LEU A 184 -4.20 11.97 -0.27
N GLU A 185 -3.71 10.81 0.13
CA GLU A 185 -2.31 10.42 0.05
C GLU A 185 -2.25 8.99 -0.47
N PHE A 186 -1.75 8.78 -1.68
CA PHE A 186 -1.73 7.47 -2.30
C PHE A 186 -0.48 6.69 -1.87
N HIS A 187 -0.62 5.39 -1.63
CA HIS A 187 0.48 4.56 -1.12
C HIS A 187 1.61 4.31 -2.14
N ASN A 188 1.48 4.86 -3.34
CA ASN A 188 2.50 4.82 -4.40
C ASN A 188 3.17 6.18 -4.64
N ASP A 189 2.81 7.19 -3.86
CA ASP A 189 3.43 8.50 -3.91
C ASP A 189 4.68 8.50 -3.04
N PRO A 190 5.77 9.18 -3.44
CA PRO A 190 6.95 9.33 -2.62
C PRO A 190 6.64 9.83 -1.19
N ALA A 191 5.63 10.69 -1.04
CA ALA A 191 5.23 11.25 0.25
C ALA A 191 4.64 10.22 1.24
N SER A 192 4.14 9.07 0.77
CA SER A 192 3.61 8.02 1.64
C SER A 192 4.68 7.09 2.20
N PHE A 193 5.94 7.26 1.81
CA PHE A 193 7.03 6.43 2.28
C PHE A 193 7.48 6.90 3.66
N VAL A 194 7.69 5.95 4.57
CA VAL A 194 7.99 6.24 5.96
C VAL A 194 9.20 5.44 6.42
N PRO A 195 9.98 5.93 7.40
CA PRO A 195 11.16 5.23 7.85
C PRO A 195 10.78 3.90 8.53
N PRO A 196 11.53 2.82 8.27
CA PRO A 196 11.22 1.51 8.86
C PRO A 196 11.60 1.43 10.35
N LEU A 197 12.39 2.38 10.84
CA LEU A 197 12.84 2.48 12.24
C LEU A 197 12.67 3.92 12.72
N LEU A 198 12.36 4.10 14.00
CA LEU A 198 12.37 5.42 14.63
C LEU A 198 13.78 6.01 14.66
N THR A 199 13.91 7.34 14.55
CA THR A 199 15.20 8.07 14.55
C THR A 199 16.20 7.59 13.49
N PHE A 200 15.68 7.17 12.32
CA PHE A 200 16.45 6.55 11.24
C PHE A 200 17.65 7.39 10.79
N GLU A 201 17.55 8.72 10.89
CA GLU A 201 18.58 9.68 10.47
C GLU A 201 19.89 9.50 11.25
N LYS A 202 19.80 8.98 12.48
CA LYS A 202 20.96 8.75 13.36
C LYS A 202 21.54 7.35 13.25
N ARG A 203 20.88 6.44 12.52
CA ARG A 203 21.22 5.01 12.48
C ARG A 203 22.14 4.64 11.32
N VAL A 204 22.23 5.47 10.28
CA VAL A 204 23.09 5.21 9.11
C VAL A 204 24.51 5.68 9.39
N THR A 205 25.27 4.89 10.15
CA THR A 205 26.61 5.29 10.62
C THR A 205 27.76 4.48 10.01
N LYS A 206 27.48 3.29 9.47
CA LYS A 206 28.52 2.37 8.97
C LYS A 206 28.42 2.12 7.48
N LYS A 207 27.31 1.55 6.99
CA LYS A 207 27.17 1.15 5.58
C LYS A 207 26.00 1.86 4.89
N PRO A 208 26.22 3.06 4.33
CA PRO A 208 25.21 3.73 3.50
C PRO A 208 25.03 3.03 2.15
N PHE A 209 24.02 3.43 1.40
CA PHE A 209 23.83 2.96 0.02
C PHE A 209 25.01 3.34 -0.87
N GLY A 210 25.41 2.41 -1.74
CA GLY A 210 26.41 2.65 -2.78
C GLY A 210 27.86 2.80 -2.30
N ILE A 211 28.15 2.60 -1.02
CA ILE A 211 29.55 2.47 -0.57
C ILE A 211 30.16 1.22 -1.18
N PHE A 212 31.36 1.35 -1.76
CA PHE A 212 32.13 0.18 -2.17
C PHE A 212 32.89 -0.36 -0.97
N ILE A 213 32.74 -1.66 -0.69
CA ILE A 213 33.49 -2.34 0.37
C ILE A 213 34.24 -3.55 -0.18
N ASP A 214 35.30 -3.91 0.54
CA ASP A 214 35.96 -5.22 0.47
C ASP A 214 36.37 -5.64 1.89
N PRO A 215 36.86 -6.88 2.10
CA PRO A 215 37.29 -7.35 3.41
C PRO A 215 38.33 -6.46 4.11
N ALA A 216 39.14 -5.70 3.37
CA ALA A 216 40.18 -4.85 3.94
C ALA A 216 39.69 -3.44 4.30
N THR A 217 38.66 -2.95 3.61
CA THR A 217 38.20 -1.55 3.67
C THR A 217 36.83 -1.37 4.32
N SER A 218 36.11 -2.47 4.57
CA SER A 218 34.81 -2.40 5.23
C SER A 218 34.90 -1.74 6.61
N PRO A 219 33.97 -0.82 6.96
CA PRO A 219 33.89 -0.21 8.28
C PRO A 219 33.41 -1.19 9.37
N VAL A 220 32.95 -2.37 8.98
CA VAL A 220 32.55 -3.47 9.87
C VAL A 220 33.43 -4.67 9.56
N GLN A 221 33.99 -5.29 10.60
CA GLN A 221 34.89 -6.43 10.47
C GLN A 221 34.45 -7.59 11.38
N PRO A 222 34.63 -8.85 10.95
CA PRO A 222 35.16 -9.26 9.65
C PRO A 222 34.14 -9.08 8.52
N GLU A 223 34.58 -8.59 7.37
CA GLU A 223 33.76 -8.55 6.15
C GLU A 223 34.16 -9.67 5.19
N LYS A 224 33.18 -10.34 4.58
CA LYS A 224 33.40 -11.44 3.61
C LYS A 224 32.97 -11.07 2.20
N PHE A 225 32.16 -10.03 2.05
CA PHE A 225 31.64 -9.57 0.77
C PHE A 225 32.52 -8.49 0.14
N SER A 226 32.35 -8.30 -1.16
CA SER A 226 33.00 -7.20 -1.91
C SER A 226 32.05 -6.66 -2.97
N GLY A 227 32.00 -5.33 -3.10
CA GLY A 227 31.16 -4.65 -4.08
C GLY A 227 30.52 -3.39 -3.53
N TYR A 228 29.71 -2.75 -4.38
CA TYR A 228 28.85 -1.64 -4.01
C TYR A 228 27.65 -2.15 -3.23
N HIS A 229 27.46 -1.62 -2.02
CA HIS A 229 26.34 -1.95 -1.15
C HIS A 229 25.01 -1.47 -1.78
N THR A 230 24.04 -2.37 -1.91
CA THR A 230 22.75 -2.10 -2.59
C THR A 230 21.64 -1.64 -1.64
N ALA A 231 21.97 -1.43 -0.38
CA ALA A 231 21.05 -1.17 0.71
C ALA A 231 21.58 -0.08 1.65
N VAL A 232 20.79 0.25 2.65
CA VAL A 232 21.19 1.07 3.79
C VAL A 232 21.14 0.20 5.04
N ASP A 233 22.24 0.18 5.80
CA ASP A 233 22.24 -0.42 7.12
C ASP A 233 21.84 0.62 8.17
N PHE A 234 20.74 0.35 8.87
CA PHE A 234 20.33 1.12 10.04
C PHE A 234 20.78 0.39 11.31
N GLU A 235 21.81 0.93 11.97
CA GLU A 235 22.34 0.39 13.21
C GLU A 235 21.36 0.52 14.38
N THR A 236 21.50 -0.37 15.36
CA THR A 236 20.94 -0.16 16.69
C THR A 236 21.79 0.80 17.51
N PHE A 237 21.18 1.43 18.50
CA PHE A 237 21.91 2.12 19.56
C PHE A 237 22.47 1.12 20.57
N SER A 238 23.42 1.57 21.40
CA SER A 238 24.08 0.70 22.39
C SER A 238 23.13 0.13 23.44
N ASP A 239 22.04 0.84 23.74
CA ASP A 239 20.99 0.42 24.67
C ASP A 239 19.93 -0.49 24.02
N GLU A 240 20.03 -0.73 22.71
CA GLU A 240 19.09 -1.55 21.94
C GLU A 240 19.64 -2.94 21.57
N GLU A 241 20.89 -3.25 21.92
CA GLU A 241 21.58 -4.51 21.56
C GLU A 241 20.75 -5.73 22.00
N ASP A 242 20.25 -5.72 23.24
CA ASP A 242 19.52 -6.84 23.86
C ASP A 242 18.01 -6.58 24.02
N THR A 243 17.46 -5.52 23.41
CA THR A 243 16.02 -5.19 23.51
C THR A 243 15.32 -5.33 22.16
N PRO A 244 14.05 -5.74 22.09
CA PRO A 244 13.32 -5.77 20.82
C PRO A 244 13.29 -4.39 20.13
N VAL A 245 13.69 -4.35 18.86
CA VAL A 245 13.62 -3.14 18.02
C VAL A 245 12.60 -3.40 16.92
N GLY A 246 11.47 -2.72 16.98
CA GLY A 246 10.38 -2.88 16.01
C GLY A 246 10.74 -2.36 14.63
N VAL A 247 10.28 -3.07 13.60
CA VAL A 247 10.43 -2.73 12.18
C VAL A 247 9.06 -2.45 11.58
N ASN A 248 8.95 -1.30 10.93
CA ASN A 248 7.75 -0.87 10.22
C ASN A 248 7.93 -1.06 8.72
N THR A 249 6.82 -1.20 8.00
CA THR A 249 6.83 -1.19 6.54
C THR A 249 7.26 0.18 6.01
N PHE A 250 8.16 0.15 5.03
CA PHE A 250 8.69 1.34 4.36
C PHE A 250 7.67 1.97 3.39
N CYS A 251 6.83 1.14 2.78
CA CYS A 251 5.79 1.54 1.83
C CYS A 251 4.57 0.62 1.91
N GLY A 252 3.49 1.03 1.25
CA GLY A 252 2.27 0.24 1.16
C GLY A 252 2.39 -0.85 0.10
N GLY A 253 2.37 -2.12 0.52
CA GLY A 253 2.69 -3.22 -0.38
C GLY A 253 2.40 -4.61 0.19
N GLU A 254 2.39 -5.58 -0.72
CA GLU A 254 2.18 -6.99 -0.39
C GLU A 254 3.48 -7.65 0.07
N ILE A 255 3.45 -8.41 1.16
CA ILE A 255 4.57 -9.27 1.55
C ILE A 255 4.72 -10.40 0.54
N THR A 256 5.88 -10.49 -0.10
CA THR A 256 6.15 -11.47 -1.16
C THR A 256 6.99 -12.65 -0.71
N THR A 257 7.80 -12.50 0.34
CA THR A 257 8.63 -13.59 0.87
C THR A 257 8.92 -13.37 2.35
N ILE A 258 8.97 -14.47 3.09
CA ILE A 258 9.44 -14.55 4.48
C ILE A 258 10.28 -15.82 4.56
N GLU A 259 11.61 -15.71 4.67
CA GLU A 259 12.49 -16.88 4.65
C GLU A 259 13.86 -16.60 5.30
N GLN A 260 14.56 -17.67 5.70
CA GLN A 260 15.97 -17.58 6.12
C GLN A 260 16.89 -17.63 4.90
N VAL A 261 17.80 -16.66 4.77
CA VAL A 261 18.76 -16.55 3.67
C VAL A 261 20.18 -16.35 4.18
N THR A 262 21.12 -17.11 3.61
CA THR A 262 22.55 -16.94 3.92
C THR A 262 23.01 -15.52 3.62
N GLY A 263 23.62 -14.87 4.62
CA GLY A 263 24.09 -13.48 4.54
C GLY A 263 23.06 -12.43 5.01
N TYR A 264 21.77 -12.76 5.00
CA TYR A 264 20.70 -11.90 5.54
C TYR A 264 20.20 -12.38 6.91
N GLY A 265 20.37 -13.67 7.22
CA GLY A 265 19.56 -14.29 8.27
C GLY A 265 18.09 -14.23 7.83
N GLY A 266 17.23 -13.63 8.66
CA GLY A 266 15.84 -13.44 8.30
C GLY A 266 15.68 -12.38 7.23
N LEU A 267 14.98 -12.74 6.15
CA LEU A 267 14.64 -11.87 5.05
C LEU A 267 13.13 -11.81 4.89
N VAL A 268 12.60 -10.59 4.88
CA VAL A 268 11.25 -10.29 4.40
C VAL A 268 11.36 -9.43 3.14
N THR A 269 10.56 -9.75 2.11
CA THR A 269 10.43 -8.90 0.93
C THR A 269 9.00 -8.39 0.79
N GLN A 270 8.87 -7.15 0.33
CA GLN A 270 7.58 -6.49 0.10
C GLN A 270 7.57 -5.88 -1.30
N ARG A 271 6.45 -6.03 -2.00
CA ARG A 271 6.24 -5.43 -3.32
C ARG A 271 5.35 -4.21 -3.22
N CYS A 272 5.93 -3.05 -3.52
CA CYS A 272 5.27 -1.76 -3.59
C CYS A 272 5.25 -1.23 -5.03
N ILE A 273 4.68 -0.03 -5.20
CA ILE A 273 4.74 0.76 -6.43
C ILE A 273 5.27 2.13 -6.03
N LEU A 274 6.22 2.68 -6.77
CA LEU A 274 6.70 4.05 -6.62
C LEU A 274 6.54 4.75 -7.96
N GLU A 275 5.77 5.84 -8.01
CA GLU A 275 5.56 6.64 -9.24
C GLU A 275 5.26 5.74 -10.45
N HIS A 276 4.38 4.74 -10.24
CA HIS A 276 3.94 3.75 -11.23
C HIS A 276 4.88 2.57 -11.53
N THR A 277 6.12 2.59 -11.05
CA THR A 277 7.07 1.49 -11.27
C THR A 277 7.02 0.48 -10.11
N PRO A 278 6.99 -0.85 -10.37
CA PRO A 278 7.13 -1.84 -9.32
C PRO A 278 8.46 -1.67 -8.56
N LEU A 279 8.40 -1.86 -7.25
CA LEU A 279 9.55 -1.75 -6.37
C LEU A 279 9.52 -2.91 -5.37
N SER A 280 10.63 -3.63 -5.25
CA SER A 280 10.82 -4.66 -4.22
C SER A 280 11.62 -4.06 -3.07
N ILE A 281 11.05 -4.08 -1.86
CA ILE A 281 11.73 -3.73 -0.61
C ILE A 281 12.24 -5.00 0.04
N LEU A 282 13.46 -4.93 0.58
CA LEU A 282 14.12 -6.03 1.26
C LEU A 282 14.41 -5.60 2.69
N TYR A 283 13.91 -6.36 3.66
CA TYR A 283 14.18 -6.19 5.08
C TYR A 283 15.02 -7.37 5.55
N GLY A 284 16.32 -7.15 5.68
CA GLY A 284 17.27 -8.15 6.17
C GLY A 284 17.44 -8.10 7.69
N HIS A 285 18.01 -9.18 8.24
CA HIS A 285 18.37 -9.31 9.66
C HIS A 285 17.18 -9.15 10.61
N VAL A 286 16.00 -9.61 10.19
CA VAL A 286 14.76 -9.60 10.98
C VAL A 286 14.54 -10.94 11.70
N ASP A 287 13.92 -10.92 12.87
CA ASP A 287 13.43 -12.15 13.48
C ASP A 287 12.16 -12.61 12.77
N ILE A 288 12.28 -13.66 11.93
CA ILE A 288 11.14 -14.21 11.19
C ILE A 288 10.00 -14.66 12.12
N ALA A 289 10.31 -15.15 13.32
CA ALA A 289 9.29 -15.62 14.25
C ALA A 289 8.40 -14.46 14.77
N SER A 290 8.90 -13.23 14.70
CA SER A 290 8.17 -12.02 15.09
C SER A 290 7.27 -11.45 14.00
N VAL A 291 7.38 -11.96 12.76
CA VAL A 291 6.65 -11.40 11.62
C VAL A 291 5.15 -11.64 11.79
N SER A 292 4.38 -10.57 11.97
CA SER A 292 2.94 -10.63 12.30
C SER A 292 2.02 -10.81 11.09
N SER A 293 2.60 -10.95 9.89
CA SER A 293 1.89 -11.05 8.61
C SER A 293 2.32 -12.27 7.81
N THR A 294 1.50 -12.69 6.86
CA THR A 294 1.81 -13.81 5.96
C THR A 294 2.16 -13.31 4.55
N VAL A 295 2.84 -14.15 3.77
CA VAL A 295 3.00 -13.91 2.32
C VAL A 295 1.62 -13.73 1.68
N GLY A 296 1.47 -12.70 0.85
CA GLY A 296 0.21 -12.30 0.24
C GLY A 296 -0.55 -11.19 0.98
N THR A 297 -0.18 -10.90 2.23
CA THR A 297 -0.82 -9.83 3.01
C THR A 297 -0.33 -8.47 2.52
N TYR A 298 -1.28 -7.57 2.21
CA TYR A 298 -0.99 -6.15 2.00
C TYR A 298 -0.84 -5.46 3.35
N LEU A 299 0.24 -4.68 3.51
CA LEU A 299 0.46 -3.84 4.67
C LEU A 299 0.57 -2.38 4.21
N PRO A 300 -0.17 -1.45 4.82
CA PRO A 300 0.00 -0.02 4.54
C PRO A 300 1.38 0.49 5.02
N PRO A 301 1.84 1.66 4.53
CA PRO A 301 3.08 2.27 5.00
C PRO A 301 3.08 2.46 6.53
N GLY A 302 4.23 2.26 7.18
CA GLY A 302 4.40 2.51 8.62
C GLY A 302 3.84 1.45 9.54
N THR A 303 3.22 0.40 8.99
CA THR A 303 2.66 -0.69 9.77
C THR A 303 3.78 -1.46 10.47
N PRO A 304 3.76 -1.57 11.82
CA PRO A 304 4.67 -2.46 12.54
C PRO A 304 4.40 -3.91 12.14
N PHE A 305 5.43 -4.64 11.72
CA PHE A 305 5.23 -6.00 11.22
C PHE A 305 6.28 -7.01 11.67
N ALA A 306 7.42 -6.57 12.23
CA ALA A 306 8.49 -7.46 12.70
C ALA A 306 9.34 -6.77 13.78
N VAL A 307 10.29 -7.51 14.35
CA VAL A 307 11.43 -6.96 15.10
C VAL A 307 12.75 -7.39 14.45
N LEU A 308 13.82 -6.65 14.75
CA LEU A 308 15.18 -7.06 14.37
C LEU A 308 15.58 -8.35 15.08
N GLY A 309 16.34 -9.18 14.37
CA GLY A 309 16.89 -10.42 14.91
C GLY A 309 18.02 -10.15 15.91
N ASP A 310 18.26 -11.12 16.78
CA ASP A 310 19.36 -11.07 17.74
C ASP A 310 20.72 -11.08 17.02
N GLY A 311 21.62 -10.18 17.43
CA GLY A 311 22.94 -10.05 16.82
C GLY A 311 23.77 -11.33 16.95
N PHE A 312 24.55 -11.63 15.92
CA PHE A 312 25.46 -12.77 15.84
C PHE A 312 24.76 -14.13 15.95
N THR A 313 23.50 -14.21 15.54
CA THR A 313 22.68 -15.43 15.52
C THR A 313 22.30 -15.83 14.09
N GLU A 314 21.60 -16.95 13.94
CA GLU A 314 21.02 -17.34 12.66
C GLU A 314 20.03 -16.29 12.12
N GLN A 315 19.28 -15.60 13.00
CA GLN A 315 18.31 -14.56 12.62
C GLN A 315 18.96 -13.38 11.90
N THR A 316 20.24 -13.11 12.19
CA THR A 316 21.03 -12.05 11.58
C THR A 316 22.08 -12.59 10.61
N GLY A 317 22.11 -13.91 10.35
CA GLY A 317 23.11 -14.53 9.50
C GLY A 317 24.53 -14.49 10.07
N GLY A 318 24.65 -14.30 11.38
CA GLY A 318 25.92 -14.11 12.09
C GLY A 318 26.42 -12.66 12.12
N GLU A 319 25.65 -11.70 11.58
CA GLU A 319 25.98 -10.29 11.62
C GLU A 319 25.49 -9.62 12.91
N ARG A 320 26.04 -8.43 13.21
CA ARG A 320 25.53 -7.55 14.27
C ARG A 320 24.03 -7.26 14.08
N LYS A 321 23.34 -6.86 15.15
CA LYS A 321 21.96 -6.41 15.08
C LYS A 321 21.83 -5.09 14.33
N HIS A 322 21.07 -5.09 13.25
CA HIS A 322 20.73 -3.91 12.45
C HIS A 322 19.63 -4.24 11.45
N LEU A 323 19.05 -3.24 10.80
CA LEU A 323 18.22 -3.45 9.62
C LEU A 323 19.06 -3.25 8.37
N HIS A 324 19.07 -4.22 7.46
CA HIS A 324 19.57 -4.02 6.10
C HIS A 324 18.37 -3.76 5.18
N LEU A 325 18.18 -2.51 4.75
CA LEU A 325 17.06 -2.10 3.90
C LEU A 325 17.50 -1.93 2.44
N GLY A 326 17.11 -2.88 1.59
CA GLY A 326 17.37 -2.83 0.15
C GLY A 326 16.14 -2.37 -0.63
N MET A 327 16.36 -1.68 -1.75
CA MET A 327 15.30 -1.27 -2.68
C MET A 327 15.68 -1.62 -4.11
N TYR A 328 15.08 -2.65 -4.66
CA TYR A 328 15.31 -3.09 -6.03
C TYR A 328 14.20 -2.57 -6.96
N ALA A 329 14.60 -1.88 -8.03
CA ALA A 329 13.67 -1.38 -9.03
C ALA A 329 13.18 -2.53 -9.93
N GLY A 330 11.89 -2.84 -9.83
CA GLY A 330 11.22 -3.91 -10.58
C GLY A 330 10.49 -4.90 -9.68
N SER A 331 9.83 -5.87 -10.30
CA SER A 331 9.07 -6.92 -9.61
C SER A 331 9.87 -8.22 -9.41
N GLY A 332 11.16 -8.20 -9.68
CA GLY A 332 12.04 -9.37 -9.57
C GLY A 332 12.47 -9.66 -8.13
N ARG A 333 13.02 -10.86 -7.92
CA ARG A 333 13.64 -11.31 -6.67
C ARG A 333 15.16 -11.19 -6.79
N ASP A 334 15.65 -9.97 -6.99
CA ASP A 334 17.08 -9.70 -6.81
C ASP A 334 17.31 -9.32 -5.36
N ILE A 335 18.07 -10.15 -4.65
CA ILE A 335 18.35 -10.02 -3.22
C ILE A 335 19.84 -9.86 -2.95
N ARG A 336 20.62 -9.44 -3.94
CA ARG A 336 22.05 -9.23 -3.76
C ARG A 336 22.29 -8.00 -2.90
N GLY A 337 22.92 -8.18 -1.74
CA GLY A 337 23.36 -7.06 -0.87
C GLY A 337 24.54 -6.27 -1.43
N TYR A 338 25.23 -6.81 -2.44
CA TYR A 338 26.36 -6.17 -3.11
C TYR A 338 26.36 -6.42 -4.61
N VAL A 339 26.77 -5.42 -5.39
CA VAL A 339 26.98 -5.53 -6.84
C VAL A 339 28.37 -5.07 -7.25
N ALA A 340 28.93 -5.67 -8.30
CA ALA A 340 30.33 -5.45 -8.68
C ALA A 340 30.60 -4.07 -9.33
N SER A 341 29.58 -3.40 -9.87
CA SER A 341 29.74 -2.14 -10.60
C SER A 341 28.66 -1.12 -10.28
N LYS A 342 28.98 0.17 -10.49
CA LYS A 342 28.01 1.26 -10.37
C LYS A 342 26.86 1.14 -11.37
N ASP A 343 27.10 0.55 -12.53
CA ASP A 343 26.07 0.30 -13.53
C ASP A 343 25.04 -0.71 -13.00
N ALA A 344 25.49 -1.79 -12.37
CA ALA A 344 24.59 -2.74 -11.72
C ALA A 344 23.84 -2.13 -10.53
N LEU A 345 24.46 -1.16 -9.84
CA LEU A 345 23.83 -0.41 -8.75
C LEU A 345 22.64 0.44 -9.21
N GLN A 346 22.56 0.85 -10.50
CA GLN A 346 21.44 1.64 -11.03
C GLN A 346 20.09 0.91 -11.00
N ALA A 347 20.11 -0.43 -10.90
CA ALA A 347 18.92 -1.24 -10.68
C ALA A 347 18.37 -1.14 -9.25
N TRP A 348 19.12 -0.51 -8.35
CA TRP A 348 18.75 -0.29 -6.96
C TRP A 348 18.45 1.19 -6.73
N ARG A 349 17.70 1.48 -5.67
CA ARG A 349 17.37 2.84 -5.24
C ARG A 349 17.93 3.05 -3.85
N ASP A 350 18.41 4.26 -3.59
CA ASP A 350 18.78 4.68 -2.25
C ASP A 350 17.51 4.97 -1.45
N PRO A 351 17.21 4.20 -0.38
CA PRO A 351 16.04 4.45 0.45
C PRO A 351 16.00 5.82 1.10
N LEU A 352 17.16 6.43 1.37
CA LEU A 352 17.21 7.74 2.02
C LEU A 352 16.68 8.86 1.14
N LEU A 353 16.67 8.70 -0.19
CA LEU A 353 16.10 9.70 -1.10
C LEU A 353 14.58 9.85 -0.97
N LEU A 354 13.89 8.85 -0.41
CA LEU A 354 12.44 8.90 -0.19
C LEU A 354 12.06 9.31 1.24
N LEU A 355 13.03 9.39 2.15
CA LEU A 355 12.81 9.72 3.56
C LEU A 355 13.23 11.15 3.92
N GLN A 356 13.81 11.89 2.99
CA GLN A 356 14.17 13.29 3.21
C GLN A 356 12.89 14.16 3.18
N PRO A 357 12.79 15.19 4.03
CA PRO A 357 11.68 16.14 3.96
C PRO A 357 11.60 16.70 2.53
N GLN A 358 10.43 16.55 1.90
CA GLN A 358 10.17 17.11 0.58
C GLN A 358 9.95 18.63 0.62
#